data_AF-A0A382FW58-F1
#
_entry.id   AF-A0A382FW58-F1
#
_cell.length_a   1.000
_cell.length_b   1.000
_cell.length_c   1.000
_cell.angle_alpha   90.00
_cell.angle_beta   90.00
_cell.angle_gamma   90.00
#
_symmetry.space_group_name_H-M   'P 1'
#
loop_
_entity.id
_entity.type
_entity.pdbx_description
1 polymer ?
#
loop_
_entity_poly.entity_id
_entity_poly.type
_entity_poly.pdbx_seq_one_letter_code
_entity_poly.pdbx_strand_id
1 'polypeptide(L)'
;MPIYNEVTLAKELIRFPSITPIDAGTMNFLSKKLKSLGFKCKILEFKSKNSKPIKNLYARLGKSKPNFCYAGHTDVVPPGNLNDWTVNPFKPAVKGNYLIGRGANDMKASIACFIAAVSKFKSKKFNGS
;
A
#
# COMPACT_ATOMS: atom_id res chain seq x y z
N MET A 1 -13.58 0.26 14.14
CA MET A 1 -12.50 0.35 13.14
C MET A 1 -11.20 -0.07 13.80
N PRO A 2 -10.39 -0.94 13.16
CA PRO A 2 -9.08 -1.29 13.69
C PRO A 2 -8.12 -0.09 13.66
N ILE A 3 -7.16 -0.07 14.57
CA ILE A 3 -6.02 0.85 14.54
C ILE A 3 -4.83 0.09 13.95
N TYR A 4 -4.19 0.64 12.92
CA TYR A 4 -3.02 0.03 12.28
C TYR A 4 -1.71 0.66 12.77
N ASN A 5 -0.70 -0.18 12.93
CA ASN A 5 0.69 0.25 13.09
C ASN A 5 1.36 0.30 11.71
N GLU A 6 1.93 1.46 11.38
CA GLU A 6 2.56 1.75 10.10
C GLU A 6 3.74 0.85 9.78
N VAL A 7 4.61 0.53 10.74
CA VAL A 7 5.78 -0.35 10.51
C VAL A 7 5.33 -1.78 10.26
N THR A 8 4.39 -2.29 11.05
CA THR A 8 3.81 -3.63 10.85
C THR A 8 3.15 -3.74 9.48
N LEU A 9 2.31 -2.77 9.11
CA LEU A 9 1.61 -2.78 7.83
C LEU A 9 2.59 -2.61 6.64
N ALA A 10 3.64 -1.79 6.78
CA ALA A 10 4.70 -1.68 5.78
C ALA A 10 5.41 -3.03 5.57
N LYS A 11 5.74 -3.74 6.66
CA LYS A 11 6.32 -5.09 6.59
C LYS A 11 5.37 -6.09 5.92
N GLU A 12 4.06 -6.03 6.20
CA GLU A 12 3.07 -6.86 5.51
C GLU A 12 3.05 -6.57 4.00
N LEU A 13 3.08 -5.30 3.59
CA LEU A 13 3.06 -4.91 2.18
C LEU A 13 4.34 -5.32 1.45
N ILE A 14 5.52 -5.15 2.06
CA ILE A 14 6.81 -5.49 1.44
C ILE A 14 6.93 -7.00 1.17
N ARG A 15 6.24 -7.85 1.95
CA ARG A 15 6.23 -9.31 1.72
C ARG A 15 5.63 -9.74 0.40
N PHE A 16 4.82 -8.90 -0.25
CA PHE A 16 4.32 -9.18 -1.59
C PHE A 16 5.41 -8.84 -2.62
N PRO A 17 5.92 -9.81 -3.39
CA PRO A 17 6.88 -9.58 -4.47
C PRO A 17 6.17 -9.01 -5.71
N SER A 18 5.56 -7.84 -5.56
CA SER A 18 4.75 -7.17 -6.58
C SER A 18 5.61 -6.48 -7.63
N ILE A 19 6.50 -7.21 -8.30
CA ILE A 19 7.38 -6.65 -9.32
C ILE A 19 6.54 -6.30 -10.55
N THR A 20 6.62 -5.06 -11.06
CA THR A 20 5.80 -4.59 -12.18
C THR A 20 5.81 -5.61 -13.33
N PRO A 21 4.65 -6.01 -13.89
CA PRO A 21 3.28 -5.58 -13.58
C PRO A 21 2.50 -6.51 -12.62
N ILE A 22 3.19 -7.36 -11.88
CA ILE A 22 2.58 -8.40 -11.03
C ILE A 22 2.02 -7.74 -9.75
N ASP A 23 0.71 -7.90 -9.52
CA ASP A 23 0.03 -7.42 -8.30
C ASP A 23 0.47 -8.21 -7.03
N ALA A 24 0.76 -9.50 -7.19
CA ALA A 24 1.09 -10.43 -6.10
C ALA A 24 0.02 -10.49 -4.98
N GLY A 25 -1.21 -10.05 -5.24
CA GLY A 25 -2.30 -10.00 -4.25
C GLY A 25 -2.34 -8.71 -3.42
N THR A 26 -1.47 -7.74 -3.69
CA THR A 26 -1.34 -6.50 -2.90
C THR A 26 -2.62 -5.66 -2.94
N MET A 27 -3.27 -5.55 -4.11
CA MET A 27 -4.52 -4.79 -4.27
C MET A 27 -5.66 -5.38 -3.43
N ASN A 28 -5.78 -6.71 -3.40
CA ASN A 28 -6.78 -7.39 -2.59
C ASN A 28 -6.51 -7.21 -1.10
N PHE A 29 -5.24 -7.28 -0.69
CA PHE A 29 -4.82 -7.03 0.68
C PHE A 29 -5.17 -5.60 1.13
N LEU A 30 -4.80 -4.59 0.34
CA LEU A 30 -5.11 -3.19 0.63
C LEU A 30 -6.62 -2.92 0.66
N SER A 31 -7.36 -3.46 -0.30
CA SER A 31 -8.82 -3.35 -0.35
C SER A 31 -9.48 -3.89 0.93
N LYS A 32 -9.00 -5.02 1.47
CA LYS A 32 -9.49 -5.57 2.74
C LYS A 32 -9.19 -4.63 3.93
N LYS A 33 -7.95 -4.13 4.04
CA LYS A 33 -7.56 -3.22 5.12
C LYS A 33 -8.38 -1.92 5.08
N LEU A 34 -8.49 -1.29 3.90
CA LEU A 34 -9.27 -0.06 3.71
C LEU A 34 -10.77 -0.26 3.96
N LYS A 35 -11.37 -1.36 3.50
CA LYS A 35 -12.78 -1.70 3.79
C LYS A 35 -13.05 -1.80 5.30
N SER A 36 -12.11 -2.34 6.08
CA SER A 36 -12.25 -2.42 7.54
C SER A 36 -12.25 -1.05 8.24
N LEU A 37 -11.74 -0.01 7.55
CA LEU A 37 -11.80 1.40 7.95
C LEU A 37 -13.03 2.12 7.38
N GLY A 38 -13.95 1.41 6.70
CA GLY A 38 -15.17 1.97 6.14
C GLY A 38 -15.04 2.53 4.71
N PHE A 39 -13.89 2.35 4.04
CA PHE A 39 -13.74 2.77 2.64
C PHE A 39 -14.59 1.89 1.70
N LYS A 40 -15.24 2.53 0.73
CA LYS A 40 -15.77 1.86 -0.45
C LYS A 40 -14.64 1.70 -1.47
N CYS A 41 -14.29 0.46 -1.76
CA CYS A 41 -13.18 0.11 -2.65
C CYS A 41 -13.67 -0.50 -3.97
N LYS A 42 -13.12 -0.03 -5.09
CA LYS A 42 -13.31 -0.59 -6.43
C LYS A 42 -11.94 -0.94 -7.01
N ILE A 43 -11.74 -2.21 -7.37
CA ILE A 43 -10.57 -2.65 -8.13
C ILE A 43 -10.95 -2.56 -9.61
N LEU A 44 -10.11 -1.89 -10.38
CA LEU A 44 -10.25 -1.67 -11.81
C LEU A 44 -9.05 -2.30 -12.51
N GLU A 45 -9.28 -3.00 -13.61
CA GLU A 45 -8.20 -3.57 -14.42
C GLU A 45 -8.23 -2.94 -15.82
N PHE A 46 -7.08 -2.46 -16.26
CA PHE A 46 -6.92 -1.83 -17.57
C PHE A 46 -5.80 -2.53 -18.35
N LYS A 47 -5.96 -2.59 -19.68
CA LYS A 47 -5.00 -3.20 -20.59
C LYS A 47 -4.95 -2.39 -21.89
N SER A 48 -3.76 -2.16 -22.43
CA SER A 48 -3.55 -1.63 -23.79
C SER A 48 -3.05 -2.74 -24.73
N LYS A 49 -3.09 -2.50 -26.06
CA LYS A 49 -2.74 -3.51 -27.08
C LYS A 49 -1.41 -4.22 -26.81
N ASN A 50 -0.41 -3.51 -26.27
CA ASN A 50 0.95 -4.02 -26.05
C ASN A 50 1.36 -4.06 -24.56
N SER A 51 0.40 -4.08 -23.62
CA SER A 51 0.70 -4.16 -22.18
C SER A 51 0.00 -5.35 -21.51
N LYS A 52 0.61 -5.81 -20.41
CA LYS A 52 -0.06 -6.73 -19.49
C LYS A 52 -1.14 -5.95 -18.71
N PRO A 53 -2.24 -6.61 -18.30
CA PRO A 53 -3.26 -5.96 -17.48
C PRO A 53 -2.68 -5.37 -16.19
N ILE A 54 -3.09 -4.16 -15.83
CA ILE A 54 -2.70 -3.46 -14.60
C ILE A 54 -3.93 -3.26 -13.73
N LYS A 55 -3.83 -3.70 -12.48
CA LYS A 55 -4.85 -3.46 -11.45
C LYS A 55 -4.64 -2.10 -10.80
N ASN A 56 -5.74 -1.43 -10.53
CA ASN A 56 -5.82 -0.13 -9.87
C ASN A 56 -6.85 -0.24 -8.75
N LEU A 57 -6.58 0.38 -7.61
CA LEU A 57 -7.50 0.42 -6.48
C LEU A 57 -7.96 1.86 -6.24
N TYR A 58 -9.25 2.10 -6.46
CA TYR A 58 -9.90 3.34 -6.04
C TYR A 58 -10.66 3.09 -4.73
N ALA A 59 -10.29 3.80 -3.67
CA ALA A 59 -10.91 3.70 -2.36
C ALA A 59 -11.38 5.07 -1.88
N ARG A 60 -12.63 5.18 -1.43
CA ARG A 60 -13.21 6.42 -0.93
C ARG A 60 -13.91 6.21 0.41
N LEU A 61 -13.62 7.08 1.37
CA LEU A 61 -14.28 7.14 2.68
C LEU A 61 -15.17 8.38 2.69
N GLY A 62 -16.47 8.27 2.99
CA GLY A 62 -17.37 9.44 2.94
C GLY A 62 -17.81 9.84 1.51
N LYS A 63 -18.57 10.93 1.40
CA LYS A 63 -19.17 11.41 0.14
C LYS A 63 -19.14 12.93 -0.06
N SER A 64 -18.72 13.71 0.94
CA SER A 64 -18.83 15.18 0.93
C SER A 64 -17.48 15.85 0.65
N LYS A 65 -17.49 17.17 0.49
CA LYS A 65 -16.28 18.00 0.33
C LYS A 65 -15.78 18.52 1.70
N PRO A 66 -14.50 18.92 1.82
CA PRO A 66 -13.43 18.83 0.82
C PRO A 66 -12.97 17.38 0.60
N ASN A 67 -12.36 17.12 -0.57
CA ASN A 67 -11.79 15.81 -0.90
C ASN A 67 -10.29 15.82 -0.71
N PHE A 68 -9.76 14.87 0.05
CA PHE A 68 -8.32 14.65 0.18
C PHE A 68 -7.95 13.32 -0.48
N CYS A 69 -7.15 13.36 -1.56
CA CYS A 69 -6.74 12.17 -2.28
C CYS A 69 -5.28 11.83 -2.00
N TYR A 70 -5.04 10.64 -1.44
CA TYR A 70 -3.72 10.02 -1.42
C TYR A 70 -3.57 9.11 -2.64
N ALA A 71 -2.50 9.30 -3.40
CA ALA A 71 -2.15 8.48 -4.56
C ALA A 71 -0.80 7.80 -4.34
N GLY A 72 -0.64 6.60 -4.88
CA GLY A 72 0.60 5.85 -4.83
C GLY A 72 0.52 4.57 -5.66
N HIS A 73 1.62 3.82 -5.67
CA HIS A 73 1.72 2.55 -6.41
C HIS A 73 2.22 1.42 -5.49
N THR A 74 1.77 0.20 -5.79
CA THR A 74 2.09 -1.00 -4.98
C THR A 74 3.15 -1.87 -5.61
N ASP A 75 3.34 -1.73 -6.91
CA ASP A 75 4.39 -2.42 -7.64
C ASP A 75 5.76 -1.85 -7.28
N VAL A 76 6.78 -2.65 -7.52
CA VAL A 76 8.16 -2.32 -7.19
C VAL A 76 9.06 -2.74 -8.34
N VAL A 77 10.23 -2.11 -8.45
CA VAL A 77 11.26 -2.55 -9.39
C VAL A 77 11.90 -3.88 -8.94
N PRO A 78 12.52 -4.64 -9.86
CA PRO A 78 13.29 -5.83 -9.50
C PRO A 78 14.33 -5.56 -8.38
N PRO A 79 14.61 -6.54 -7.50
CA PRO A 79 15.59 -6.35 -6.44
C PRO A 79 17.04 -6.36 -6.94
N GLY A 80 17.30 -6.76 -8.19
CA GLY A 80 18.66 -7.00 -8.69
C GLY A 80 19.22 -8.33 -8.17
N ASN A 81 20.54 -8.41 -8.03
CA ASN A 81 21.22 -9.59 -7.50
C ASN A 81 20.95 -9.76 -6.00
N LEU A 82 20.42 -10.92 -5.60
CA LEU A 82 20.05 -11.19 -4.21
C LEU A 82 21.25 -11.27 -3.26
N ASN A 83 22.45 -11.57 -3.78
CA ASN A 83 23.67 -11.65 -2.97
C ASN A 83 24.17 -10.29 -2.50
N ASP A 84 23.75 -9.20 -3.16
CA ASP A 84 24.13 -7.83 -2.77
C ASP A 84 23.25 -7.31 -1.62
N TRP A 85 22.20 -8.04 -1.25
CA TRP A 85 21.30 -7.65 -0.19
C TRP A 85 21.72 -8.19 1.18
N THR A 86 21.73 -7.33 2.20
CA THR A 86 21.98 -7.74 3.59
C THR A 86 20.78 -8.47 4.24
N VAL A 87 19.61 -8.44 3.60
CA VAL A 87 18.38 -9.13 3.98
C VAL A 87 17.60 -9.51 2.72
N ASN A 88 16.83 -10.60 2.73
CA ASN A 88 15.99 -10.91 1.59
C ASN A 88 15.01 -9.73 1.30
N PRO A 89 14.95 -9.21 0.06
CA PRO A 89 14.23 -7.98 -0.27
C PRO A 89 12.73 -8.04 0.03
N PHE A 90 12.14 -9.23 0.03
CA PHE A 90 10.71 -9.46 0.32
C PHE A 90 10.48 -10.15 1.68
N LYS A 91 11.51 -10.26 2.53
CA LYS A 91 11.38 -10.62 3.95
C LYS A 91 11.87 -9.43 4.79
N PRO A 92 11.04 -8.38 4.95
CA PRO A 92 11.49 -7.11 5.50
C PRO A 92 11.94 -7.25 6.96
N ALA A 93 13.05 -6.61 7.28
CA ALA A 93 13.65 -6.61 8.60
C ALA A 93 13.92 -5.19 9.08
N VAL A 94 13.87 -5.00 10.39
CA VAL A 94 14.33 -3.76 11.02
C VAL A 94 15.74 -4.03 11.53
N LYS A 95 16.73 -3.29 11.05
CA LYS A 95 18.11 -3.33 11.53
C LYS A 95 18.48 -1.94 12.02
N GLY A 96 18.77 -1.82 13.32
CA GLY A 96 18.85 -0.50 13.97
C GLY A 96 17.55 0.27 13.78
N ASN A 97 17.65 1.48 13.22
CA ASN A 97 16.50 2.36 12.98
C ASN A 97 15.96 2.28 11.53
N TYR A 98 16.41 1.31 10.73
CA TYR A 98 16.05 1.21 9.32
C TYR A 98 15.16 -0.01 9.05
N LEU A 99 14.02 0.22 8.39
CA LEU A 99 13.22 -0.83 7.77
C LEU A 99 13.81 -1.13 6.38
N ILE A 100 14.38 -2.32 6.21
CA ILE A 100 15.04 -2.73 4.98
C ILE A 100 14.16 -3.73 4.23
N GLY A 101 13.91 -3.45 2.95
CA GLY A 101 13.20 -4.32 2.01
C GLY A 101 12.85 -3.59 0.70
N ARG A 102 12.64 -4.34 -0.39
CA ARG A 102 12.24 -3.77 -1.67
C ARG A 102 10.84 -3.18 -1.55
N GLY A 103 10.74 -1.89 -1.82
CA GLY A 103 9.51 -1.12 -1.69
C GLY A 103 9.32 -0.47 -0.33
N ALA A 104 10.27 -0.58 0.61
CA ALA A 104 10.19 0.10 1.89
C ALA A 104 10.04 1.61 1.71
N ASN A 105 10.99 2.26 1.02
CA ASN A 105 10.90 3.68 0.71
C ASN A 105 9.95 3.98 -0.46
N ASP A 106 10.02 3.16 -1.53
CA ASP A 106 9.32 3.40 -2.79
C ASP A 106 8.31 2.28 -3.13
N MET A 107 7.04 2.41 -2.74
CA MET A 107 6.50 3.41 -1.80
C MET A 107 5.57 2.80 -0.75
N LYS A 108 5.79 1.53 -0.40
CA LYS A 108 4.89 0.75 0.46
C LYS A 108 4.82 1.27 1.89
N ALA A 109 5.90 1.82 2.46
CA ALA A 109 5.81 2.44 3.78
C ALA A 109 4.96 3.70 3.78
N SER A 110 5.01 4.51 2.72
CA SER A 110 4.13 5.69 2.58
C SER A 110 2.65 5.29 2.59
N ILE A 111 2.30 4.22 1.85
CA ILE A 111 0.94 3.66 1.84
C ILE A 111 0.53 3.19 3.24
N ALA A 112 1.44 2.50 3.95
CA ALA A 112 1.19 2.02 5.30
C ALA A 112 0.96 3.18 6.29
N CYS A 113 1.79 4.23 6.21
CA CYS A 113 1.66 5.44 7.02
C CYS A 113 0.32 6.14 6.78
N PHE A 114 -0.11 6.27 5.52
CA PHE A 114 -1.41 6.87 5.21
C PHE A 114 -2.56 6.09 5.84
N ILE A 115 -2.59 4.76 5.68
CA ILE A 115 -3.62 3.89 6.26
C ILE A 115 -3.61 3.97 7.80
N ALA A 116 -2.42 3.95 8.41
CA ALA A 116 -2.27 4.08 9.86
C ALA A 116 -2.78 5.43 10.36
N ALA A 117 -2.44 6.53 9.68
CA ALA A 117 -2.92 7.87 10.00
C ALA A 117 -4.45 7.94 9.94
N VAL A 118 -5.05 7.46 8.85
CA VAL A 118 -6.52 7.41 8.71
C VAL A 118 -7.16 6.56 9.81
N SER A 119 -6.56 5.42 10.17
CA SER A 119 -7.10 4.55 11.24
C SER A 119 -7.10 5.20 12.63
N LYS A 120 -6.21 6.18 12.86
CA LYS A 120 -6.08 6.95 14.10
C LYS A 120 -6.85 8.28 14.05
N PHE A 121 -7.21 8.76 12.86
CA PHE A 121 -7.87 10.04 12.66
C PHE A 121 -9.32 10.01 13.16
N LYS A 122 -9.56 10.63 14.31
CA LYS A 122 -10.87 10.75 14.96
C LYS A 122 -11.37 12.19 14.92
N SER A 123 -11.55 12.78 13.73
CA SER A 123 -12.10 14.13 13.64
C SER A 123 -13.62 14.12 13.55
N LYS A 124 -14.30 14.68 14.55
CA LYS A 124 -15.76 14.94 14.51
C LYS A 124 -16.15 16.06 13.52
N LYS A 125 -15.17 16.81 12.99
CA LYS A 125 -15.39 17.96 12.10
C LYS A 125 -15.10 17.65 10.63
N PHE A 126 -14.49 16.51 10.33
CA PHE A 126 -14.19 16.12 8.96
C PHE A 126 -15.37 15.31 8.39
N ASN A 127 -16.28 16.02 7.72
CA ASN A 127 -17.40 15.42 6.99
C ASN A 127 -17.01 15.06 5.53
N GLY A 128 -15.77 15.40 5.12
CA GLY A 128 -15.24 15.26 3.76
C GLY A 128 -14.96 13.82 3.35
N SER A 129 -14.41 13.64 2.13
CA SER A 129 -14.05 12.32 1.59
C SER A 129 -12.62 12.12 1.15
#